data_AF-A0A1Y4LTQ8-F1
#
_entry.id   AF-A0A1Y4LTQ8-F1
#
_cell.length_a   1.000
_cell.length_b   1.000
_cell.length_c   1.000
_cell.angle_alpha   90.00
_cell.angle_beta   90.00
_cell.angle_gamma   90.00
#
_symmetry.space_group_name_H-M   'P 1'
#
loop_
_entity.id
_entity.type
_entity.pdbx_description
1 polymer ?
#
loop_
_entity_poly.entity_id
_entity_poly.type
_entity_poly.pdbx_seq_one_letter_code
_entity_poly.pdbx_strand_id
1 'polypeptide(L)'
;MKKRLLCLSVLLGGMILSSVSTVSASEMQYDSSSEAQYDLFTGYSEDEKVLELPNGGYLIGEAELVDATSFNELTQDYDIVYESYNSKTDPNAITVAEAKEDILEEIANNENAVEPRHGGSNIPDITKNTIILKNNGSYSSTNFYGSGWQFSRYAFLSESSTGDYLLWSAIIDSGVVGSANQAIETKQASNQGIIQAQGTAVYPGAPQYVTRGRNPMIFYSYNPAANSQFKVENR
;
A
#
# COMPACT_ATOMS: atom_id res chain seq x y z
N MET A 1 -30.96 -74.09 -8.87
CA MET A 1 -30.51 -73.11 -7.84
C MET A 1 -29.26 -72.41 -8.36
N LYS A 2 -29.35 -71.13 -8.75
CA LYS A 2 -28.18 -70.29 -9.10
C LYS A 2 -27.93 -69.35 -7.92
N LYS A 3 -26.80 -69.50 -7.22
CA LYS A 3 -26.32 -68.57 -6.19
C LYS A 3 -25.23 -67.67 -6.80
N ARG A 4 -25.35 -66.39 -6.48
CA ARG A 4 -24.51 -65.23 -6.86
C ARG A 4 -23.15 -65.27 -6.14
N LEU A 5 -22.16 -64.54 -6.67
CA LEU A 5 -21.10 -63.73 -6.03
C LEU A 5 -19.87 -63.68 -6.97
N LEU A 6 -19.08 -62.61 -7.13
CA LEU A 6 -19.04 -61.26 -6.60
C LEU A 6 -18.12 -60.44 -7.53
N CYS A 7 -18.43 -59.17 -7.76
CA CYS A 7 -17.55 -58.20 -8.43
C CYS A 7 -16.27 -57.96 -7.61
N LEU A 8 -15.12 -57.82 -8.29
CA LEU A 8 -13.95 -57.13 -7.75
C LEU A 8 -13.47 -56.09 -8.77
N SER A 9 -14.06 -54.89 -8.70
CA SER A 9 -13.62 -53.72 -9.43
C SER A 9 -12.40 -53.12 -8.73
N VAL A 10 -11.26 -53.15 -9.39
CA VAL A 10 -10.03 -52.45 -9.00
C VAL A 10 -10.25 -50.95 -9.22
N LEU A 11 -10.37 -50.19 -8.13
CA LEU A 11 -10.46 -48.73 -8.17
C LEU A 11 -9.11 -48.17 -7.71
N LEU A 12 -8.24 -47.91 -8.68
CA LEU A 12 -6.94 -47.28 -8.49
C LEU A 12 -7.15 -45.76 -8.48
N GLY A 13 -7.55 -45.22 -7.33
CA GLY A 13 -7.67 -43.78 -7.10
C GLY A 13 -6.33 -43.21 -6.64
N GLY A 14 -5.59 -42.58 -7.55
CA GLY A 14 -4.35 -41.87 -7.21
C GLY A 14 -4.63 -40.68 -6.30
N MET A 15 -4.02 -40.67 -5.11
CA MET A 15 -3.97 -39.49 -4.24
C MET A 15 -3.10 -38.43 -4.92
N ILE A 16 -3.71 -37.33 -5.34
CA ILE A 16 -2.98 -36.12 -5.71
C ILE A 16 -2.50 -35.49 -4.39
N LEU A 17 -1.23 -35.69 -4.07
CA LEU A 17 -0.55 -34.94 -3.02
C LEU A 17 -0.38 -33.49 -3.50
N SER A 18 -1.34 -32.62 -3.17
CA SER A 18 -1.12 -31.17 -3.27
C SER A 18 -0.14 -30.78 -2.16
N SER A 19 1.11 -30.54 -2.51
CA SER A 19 2.10 -29.93 -1.65
C SER A 19 1.58 -28.56 -1.17
N VAL A 20 1.16 -28.50 0.09
CA VAL A 20 0.91 -27.25 0.78
C VAL A 20 2.29 -26.65 1.08
N SER A 21 2.74 -25.73 0.24
CA SER A 21 3.90 -24.91 0.55
C SER A 21 3.48 -23.92 1.63
N THR A 22 3.83 -24.20 2.89
CA THR A 22 3.80 -23.18 3.94
C THR A 22 4.95 -22.22 3.68
N VAL A 23 4.65 -21.08 3.05
CA VAL A 23 5.57 -19.95 3.03
C VAL A 23 5.48 -19.31 4.42
N SER A 24 6.49 -19.50 5.25
CA SER A 24 6.73 -18.65 6.40
C SER A 24 7.53 -17.46 5.88
N ALA A 25 6.90 -16.28 5.79
CA ALA A 25 7.66 -15.05 5.69
C ALA A 25 8.51 -14.96 6.96
N SER A 26 9.82 -14.76 6.84
CA SER A 26 10.60 -14.31 8.00
C SER A 26 10.13 -12.88 8.25
N GLU A 27 9.43 -12.65 9.36
CA GLU A 27 9.18 -11.29 9.84
C GLU A 27 10.54 -10.58 9.91
N MET A 28 10.69 -9.49 9.16
CA MET A 28 11.86 -8.65 9.29
C MET A 28 11.78 -8.01 10.67
N GLN A 29 12.52 -8.59 11.62
CA GLN A 29 12.54 -8.13 13.00
C GLN A 29 13.46 -6.92 13.07
N TYR A 30 12.87 -5.72 13.06
CA TYR A 30 13.59 -4.49 13.35
C TYR A 30 13.89 -4.44 14.86
N ASP A 31 15.10 -4.02 15.24
CA ASP A 31 15.46 -3.85 16.66
C ASP A 31 14.75 -2.62 17.27
N SER A 32 14.24 -1.71 16.43
CA SER A 32 13.39 -0.57 16.84
C SER A 32 12.48 -0.08 15.71
N SER A 33 11.38 0.60 16.06
CA SER A 33 10.52 1.31 15.09
C SER A 33 11.29 2.38 14.30
N SER A 34 12.27 3.04 14.93
CA SER A 34 13.14 4.03 14.29
C SER A 34 14.01 3.46 13.16
N GLU A 35 14.49 2.22 13.31
CA GLU A 35 15.28 1.58 12.26
C GLU A 35 14.44 1.20 11.04
N ALA A 36 13.19 0.82 11.25
CA ALA A 36 12.27 0.49 10.17
C ALA A 36 11.95 1.69 9.27
N GLN A 37 11.96 2.91 9.81
CA GLN A 37 11.63 4.09 9.02
C GLN A 37 12.71 4.48 8.02
N TYR A 38 13.95 4.00 8.19
CA TYR A 38 14.97 4.18 7.16
C TYR A 38 14.59 3.52 5.84
N ASP A 39 13.76 2.47 5.87
CA ASP A 39 13.32 1.77 4.67
C ASP A 39 12.37 2.59 3.79
N LEU A 40 11.74 3.65 4.32
CA LEU A 40 10.94 4.58 3.52
C LEU A 40 11.78 5.33 2.48
N PHE A 41 13.06 5.54 2.77
CA PHE A 41 13.96 6.30 1.91
C PHE A 41 15.13 5.46 1.40
N THR A 42 15.07 4.13 1.57
CA THR A 42 16.08 3.22 1.01
C THR A 42 16.18 3.44 -0.50
N GLY A 43 17.42 3.68 -0.95
CA GLY A 43 17.75 4.00 -2.34
C GLY A 43 17.91 5.48 -2.66
N TYR A 44 17.59 6.39 -1.73
CA TYR A 44 17.78 7.83 -1.89
C TYR A 44 18.91 8.36 -0.99
N SER A 45 19.59 9.42 -1.44
CA SER A 45 20.61 10.09 -0.64
C SER A 45 19.96 11.05 0.36
N GLU A 46 20.69 11.36 1.45
CA GLU A 46 20.20 12.24 2.51
C GLU A 46 19.92 13.68 2.03
N ASP A 47 20.56 14.12 0.94
CA ASP A 47 20.38 15.43 0.31
C ASP A 47 19.33 15.46 -0.81
N GLU A 48 18.77 14.32 -1.20
CA GLU A 48 17.67 14.25 -2.18
C GLU A 48 16.46 15.01 -1.65
N LYS A 49 15.75 15.70 -2.55
CA LYS A 49 14.60 16.53 -2.17
C LYS A 49 13.30 15.72 -2.11
N VAL A 50 12.57 15.89 -1.01
CA VAL A 50 11.25 15.33 -0.77
C VAL A 50 10.25 16.46 -0.50
N LEU A 51 8.98 16.24 -0.86
CA LEU A 51 7.90 17.19 -0.63
C LEU A 51 6.81 16.55 0.23
N GLU A 52 6.49 17.15 1.37
CA GLU A 52 5.31 16.74 2.15
C GLU A 52 4.03 17.10 1.39
N LEU A 53 3.13 16.13 1.21
CA LEU A 53 1.85 16.34 0.52
C LEU A 53 0.76 16.85 1.49
N PRO A 54 -0.30 17.52 1.00
CA PRO A 54 -1.32 18.14 1.87
C PRO A 54 -2.05 17.18 2.82
N ASN A 55 -2.25 15.92 2.44
CA ASN A 55 -2.84 14.91 3.32
C ASN A 55 -1.76 14.14 4.12
N GLY A 56 -0.52 14.63 4.14
CA GLY A 56 0.63 13.99 4.75
C GLY A 56 1.35 13.02 3.82
N GLY A 57 2.52 12.58 4.27
CA GLY A 57 3.42 11.70 3.54
C GLY A 57 4.33 12.49 2.63
N TYR A 58 5.40 11.85 2.17
CA TYR A 58 6.48 12.48 1.43
C TYR A 58 6.55 11.95 0.00
N LEU A 59 6.52 12.87 -0.96
CA LEU A 59 6.75 12.62 -2.37
C LEU A 59 8.24 12.82 -2.72
N ILE A 60 8.79 11.89 -3.49
CA ILE A 60 10.04 12.07 -4.24
C ILE A 60 9.72 12.03 -5.73
N GLY A 61 10.23 12.99 -6.47
CA GLY A 61 10.00 13.11 -7.91
C GLY A 61 8.76 13.93 -8.23
N GLU A 62 8.02 13.50 -9.25
CA GLU A 62 6.87 14.22 -9.79
C GLU A 62 5.58 13.42 -9.61
N ALA A 63 4.49 14.13 -9.36
CA ALA A 63 3.18 13.54 -9.24
C ALA A 63 2.06 14.50 -9.61
N GLU A 64 0.88 13.96 -9.91
CA GLU A 64 -0.34 14.73 -10.18
C GLU A 64 -1.49 14.23 -9.30
N LEU A 65 -2.27 15.17 -8.75
CA LEU A 65 -3.54 14.90 -8.10
C LEU A 65 -4.66 14.99 -9.13
N VAL A 66 -5.42 13.91 -9.31
CA VAL A 66 -6.42 13.80 -10.39
C VAL A 66 -7.78 13.30 -9.89
N ASP A 67 -8.81 13.55 -10.70
CA ASP A 67 -10.04 12.78 -10.62
C ASP A 67 -9.86 11.46 -11.38
N ALA A 68 -9.78 10.34 -10.66
CA ALA A 68 -9.56 9.03 -11.28
C ALA A 68 -10.67 8.61 -12.26
N THR A 69 -11.86 9.21 -12.18
CA THR A 69 -12.98 8.91 -13.08
C THR A 69 -12.93 9.69 -14.39
N SER A 70 -12.01 10.65 -14.50
CA SER A 70 -11.80 11.50 -15.68
C SER A 70 -10.82 10.91 -16.71
N PHE A 71 -10.46 9.63 -16.59
CA PHE A 71 -9.54 8.99 -17.52
C PHE A 71 -10.11 8.97 -18.95
N ASN A 72 -9.33 9.50 -19.88
CA ASN A 72 -9.66 9.61 -21.28
C ASN A 72 -8.85 8.60 -22.08
N GLU A 73 -9.54 7.57 -22.58
CA GLU A 73 -8.90 6.47 -23.33
C GLU A 73 -8.25 6.92 -24.64
N LEU A 74 -8.68 8.04 -25.23
CA LEU A 74 -8.11 8.55 -26.48
C LEU A 74 -6.77 9.24 -26.26
N THR A 75 -6.66 10.02 -25.18
CA THR A 75 -5.42 10.74 -24.83
C THR A 75 -4.49 9.92 -23.94
N GLN A 76 -4.99 8.83 -23.34
CA GLN A 76 -4.29 8.04 -22.33
C GLN A 76 -3.87 8.88 -21.11
N ASP A 77 -4.73 9.82 -20.72
CA ASP A 77 -4.50 10.78 -19.65
C ASP A 77 -5.80 11.15 -18.92
N TYR A 78 -5.72 11.95 -17.87
CA TYR A 78 -6.85 12.39 -17.05
C TYR A 78 -7.30 13.80 -17.42
N ASP A 79 -8.58 13.96 -17.75
CA ASP A 79 -9.13 15.27 -18.17
C ASP A 79 -9.19 16.28 -17.00
N ILE A 80 -9.20 15.81 -15.74
CA ILE A 80 -9.22 16.65 -14.55
C ILE A 80 -7.97 16.40 -13.70
N VAL A 81 -7.06 17.37 -13.76
CA VAL A 81 -5.89 17.48 -12.88
C VAL A 81 -6.10 18.65 -11.92
N TYR A 82 -6.09 18.37 -10.62
CA TYR A 82 -6.26 19.39 -9.58
C TYR A 82 -4.95 20.09 -9.25
N GLU A 83 -3.85 19.34 -9.18
CA GLU A 83 -2.56 19.84 -8.76
C GLU A 83 -1.42 18.99 -9.34
N SER A 84 -0.25 19.62 -9.53
CA SER A 84 0.99 18.96 -9.95
C SER A 84 2.07 19.27 -8.93
N TYR A 85 2.78 18.24 -8.50
CA TYR A 85 3.82 18.31 -7.48
C TYR A 85 5.18 17.93 -8.08
N ASN A 86 6.24 18.61 -7.67
CA ASN A 86 7.60 18.28 -8.04
C ASN A 86 8.55 18.55 -6.88
N SER A 87 9.05 17.49 -6.24
CA SER A 87 9.90 17.63 -5.06
C SER A 87 11.23 18.34 -5.34
N LYS A 88 11.69 18.39 -6.59
CA LYS A 88 12.97 19.03 -6.94
C LYS A 88 12.87 20.54 -7.07
N THR A 89 11.69 21.05 -7.39
CA THR A 89 11.48 22.48 -7.69
C THR A 89 10.55 23.18 -6.72
N ASP A 90 9.78 22.44 -5.93
CA ASP A 90 8.88 23.02 -4.94
C ASP A 90 9.67 23.76 -3.85
N PRO A 91 9.35 25.03 -3.54
CA PRO A 91 10.06 25.80 -2.52
C PRO A 91 9.89 25.25 -1.09
N ASN A 92 8.87 24.43 -0.85
CA ASN A 92 8.63 23.78 0.44
C ASN A 92 9.29 22.40 0.53
N ALA A 93 10.03 21.96 -0.50
CA ALA A 93 10.72 20.67 -0.46
C ALA A 93 11.92 20.68 0.49
N ILE A 94 11.90 19.73 1.41
CA ILE A 94 12.97 19.45 2.37
C ILE A 94 13.88 18.33 1.85
N THR A 95 14.97 18.06 2.54
CA THR A 95 15.86 16.94 2.26
C THR A 95 15.33 15.64 2.87
N VAL A 96 15.79 14.50 2.37
CA VAL A 96 15.53 13.18 3.00
C VAL A 96 15.97 13.17 4.46
N ALA A 97 17.11 13.80 4.79
CA ALA A 97 17.58 13.90 6.17
C ALA A 97 16.56 14.62 7.07
N GLU A 98 16.09 15.79 6.64
CA GLU A 98 15.07 16.57 7.37
C GLU A 98 13.77 15.78 7.52
N ALA A 99 13.30 15.09 6.46
CA ALA A 99 12.09 14.28 6.54
C ALA A 99 12.22 13.08 7.49
N LYS A 100 13.40 12.47 7.59
CA LYS A 100 13.67 11.42 8.58
C LYS A 100 13.61 11.97 10.00
N GLU A 101 14.17 13.16 10.23
CA GLU A 101 14.10 13.83 11.53
C GLU A 101 12.64 14.14 11.91
N ASP A 102 11.84 14.67 10.98
CA ASP A 102 10.40 14.93 11.18
C ASP A 102 9.64 13.65 11.56
N ILE A 103 9.88 12.54 10.85
CA ILE A 103 9.23 11.25 11.15
C ILE A 103 9.64 10.73 12.53
N LEU A 104 10.93 10.84 12.88
CA LEU A 104 11.41 10.40 14.20
C LEU A 104 10.84 11.27 15.33
N GLU A 105 10.71 12.58 15.11
CA GLU A 105 10.05 13.48 16.05
C GLU A 105 8.55 13.14 16.20
N GLU A 106 7.87 12.83 15.10
CA GLU A 106 6.47 12.39 15.12
C GLU A 106 6.30 11.10 15.95
N ILE A 107 7.19 10.13 15.77
CA ILE A 107 7.19 8.86 16.51
C ILE A 107 7.42 9.10 18.00
N ALA A 108 8.43 9.88 18.36
CA ALA A 108 8.74 10.19 19.75
C ALA A 108 7.57 10.94 20.44
N ASN A 109 6.89 11.81 19.72
CA ASN A 109 5.71 12.51 20.21
C ASN A 109 4.49 11.57 20.33
N ASN A 110 4.31 10.63 19.40
CA ASN A 110 3.22 9.65 19.42
C ASN A 110 3.38 8.59 20.53
N GLU A 111 4.60 8.19 20.90
CA GLU A 111 4.84 7.33 22.07
C GLU A 111 4.32 7.95 23.38
N ASN A 112 4.29 9.28 23.44
CA ASN A 112 3.84 10.04 24.61
C ASN A 112 2.40 10.56 24.48
N ALA A 113 1.74 10.33 23.33
CA ALA A 113 0.41 10.87 23.06
C ALA A 113 -0.70 9.95 23.61
N VAL A 114 -1.71 10.54 24.26
CA VAL A 114 -2.90 9.80 24.75
C VAL A 114 -3.75 9.28 23.59
N GLU A 115 -3.69 9.94 22.42
CA GLU A 115 -4.14 9.40 21.14
C GLU A 115 -3.12 9.78 20.06
N PRO A 116 -2.60 8.83 19.27
CA PRO A 116 -1.67 9.14 18.18
C PRO A 116 -2.36 10.02 17.13
N ARG A 117 -1.59 10.75 16.34
CA ARG A 117 -2.08 11.60 15.25
C ARG A 117 -1.74 10.94 13.92
N HIS A 118 -2.71 10.86 13.00
CA HIS A 118 -2.61 10.34 11.61
C HIS A 118 -2.83 8.82 11.34
N GLY A 119 -4.09 8.42 11.13
CA GLY A 119 -4.53 7.13 10.57
C GLY A 119 -5.95 7.31 10.02
N GLY A 120 -6.24 6.82 8.80
CA GLY A 120 -7.51 7.08 8.12
C GLY A 120 -8.47 5.90 8.20
N SER A 121 -9.51 5.94 9.03
CA SER A 121 -10.60 4.94 9.00
C SER A 121 -11.48 5.05 7.74
N ASN A 122 -11.24 6.06 6.90
CA ASN A 122 -11.99 6.35 5.70
C ASN A 122 -11.21 5.97 4.45
N ILE A 123 -11.91 5.32 3.52
CA ILE A 123 -11.41 5.03 2.19
C ILE A 123 -11.28 6.37 1.44
N PRO A 124 -10.15 6.65 0.78
CA PRO A 124 -9.95 7.91 0.07
C PRO A 124 -10.96 8.06 -1.07
N ASP A 125 -11.49 9.28 -1.24
CA ASP A 125 -12.31 9.64 -2.39
C ASP A 125 -11.43 9.70 -3.64
N ILE A 126 -11.55 8.70 -4.52
CA ILE A 126 -10.72 8.57 -5.73
C ILE A 126 -10.94 9.70 -6.74
N THR A 127 -12.02 10.48 -6.61
CA THR A 127 -12.27 11.65 -7.46
C THR A 127 -11.47 12.87 -7.01
N LYS A 128 -10.83 12.83 -5.83
CA LYS A 128 -10.12 13.98 -5.25
C LYS A 128 -8.75 13.66 -4.66
N ASN A 129 -8.51 12.39 -4.32
CA ASN A 129 -7.33 11.95 -3.59
C ASN A 129 -6.60 10.83 -4.35
N THR A 130 -6.57 10.90 -5.67
CA THR A 130 -5.78 9.96 -6.48
C THR A 130 -4.51 10.64 -6.96
N ILE A 131 -3.37 10.06 -6.60
CA ILE A 131 -2.04 10.49 -7.01
C ILE A 131 -1.57 9.62 -8.17
N ILE A 132 -1.21 10.25 -9.29
CA ILE A 132 -0.43 9.62 -10.34
C ILE A 132 1.04 9.87 -10.03
N LEU A 133 1.80 8.81 -9.78
CA LEU A 133 3.25 8.88 -9.65
C LEU A 133 3.86 8.88 -11.05
N LYS A 134 4.60 9.93 -11.40
CA LYS A 134 5.39 9.97 -12.63
C LYS A 134 6.54 8.99 -12.58
N ASN A 135 7.16 8.72 -13.72
CA ASN A 135 8.30 7.80 -13.82
C ASN A 135 9.40 8.11 -12.78
N ASN A 136 9.86 7.09 -12.07
CA ASN A 136 10.79 7.17 -10.92
C ASN A 136 10.27 7.95 -9.70
N GLY A 137 8.97 8.28 -9.67
CA GLY A 137 8.31 8.90 -8.53
C GLY A 137 8.02 7.89 -7.42
N SER A 138 8.08 8.34 -6.18
CA SER A 138 7.69 7.53 -5.02
C SER A 138 6.95 8.34 -3.97
N TYR A 139 6.07 7.67 -3.24
CA TYR A 139 5.41 8.24 -2.06
C TYR A 139 5.65 7.35 -0.84
N SER A 140 6.01 7.99 0.27
CA SER A 140 6.16 7.38 1.59
C SER A 140 5.06 7.92 2.50
N SER A 141 4.28 7.05 3.12
CA SER A 141 3.12 7.47 3.92
C SER A 141 3.51 8.10 5.26
N THR A 142 2.61 8.88 5.86
CA THR A 142 2.63 9.08 7.32
C THR A 142 2.40 7.75 8.05
N ASN A 143 2.57 7.76 9.36
CA ASN A 143 2.22 6.64 10.22
C ASN A 143 0.77 6.17 10.00
N PHE A 144 0.55 4.88 10.20
CA PHE A 144 -0.74 4.23 10.37
C PHE A 144 -0.86 3.79 11.82
N TYR A 145 -2.03 4.02 12.42
CA TYR A 145 -2.40 3.48 13.72
C TYR A 145 -3.92 3.45 13.84
N GLY A 146 -4.40 2.83 14.92
CA GLY A 146 -5.79 2.85 15.33
C GLY A 146 -6.46 1.49 15.19
N SER A 147 -7.60 1.35 15.83
CA SER A 147 -8.38 0.11 15.79
C SER A 147 -9.20 -0.01 14.51
N GLY A 148 -9.36 -1.23 14.02
CA GLY A 148 -10.08 -1.55 12.79
C GLY A 148 -9.21 -1.36 11.55
N TRP A 149 -9.88 -1.36 10.39
CA TRP A 149 -9.23 -1.08 9.11
C TRP A 149 -8.82 0.38 9.00
N GLN A 150 -7.54 0.59 8.69
CA GLN A 150 -6.94 1.86 8.34
C GLN A 150 -6.59 1.85 6.85
N PHE A 151 -6.90 2.93 6.16
CA PHE A 151 -6.71 3.10 4.71
C PHE A 151 -5.75 4.26 4.44
N SER A 152 -5.00 4.15 3.35
CA SER A 152 -4.16 5.23 2.85
C SER A 152 -4.99 6.45 2.51
N ARG A 153 -4.43 7.63 2.77
CA ARG A 153 -5.11 8.92 2.52
C ARG A 153 -5.22 9.27 1.04
N TYR A 154 -4.41 8.63 0.22
CA TYR A 154 -4.44 8.70 -1.22
C TYR A 154 -4.66 7.31 -1.82
N ALA A 155 -5.27 7.28 -3.01
CA ALA A 155 -5.14 6.19 -3.95
C ALA A 155 -4.01 6.50 -4.94
N PHE A 156 -3.42 5.47 -5.54
CA PHE A 156 -2.24 5.62 -6.38
C PHE A 156 -2.41 4.96 -7.74
N LEU A 157 -1.85 5.63 -8.75
CA LEU A 157 -1.73 5.18 -10.12
C LEU A 157 -0.30 5.44 -10.61
N SER A 158 0.15 4.63 -11.55
CA SER A 158 1.36 4.89 -12.32
C SER A 158 1.05 5.77 -13.54
N GLU A 159 2.03 6.57 -13.95
CA GLU A 159 1.98 7.31 -15.21
C GLU A 159 1.76 6.37 -16.40
N SER A 160 1.01 6.84 -17.39
CA SER A 160 0.57 6.01 -18.50
C SER A 160 1.69 5.39 -19.33
N SER A 161 2.81 6.10 -19.47
CA SER A 161 3.99 5.68 -20.21
C SER A 161 4.82 4.58 -19.53
N THR A 162 4.61 4.34 -18.23
CA THR A 162 5.42 3.43 -17.39
C THR A 162 4.81 2.04 -17.19
N GLY A 163 3.61 1.80 -17.71
CA GLY A 163 2.80 0.62 -17.41
C GLY A 163 1.91 0.82 -16.18
N ASP A 164 1.17 -0.21 -15.78
CA ASP A 164 0.14 -0.12 -14.72
C ASP A 164 0.60 -0.66 -13.35
N TYR A 165 1.87 -1.05 -13.22
CA TYR A 165 2.41 -1.64 -12.00
C TYR A 165 3.03 -0.57 -11.13
N LEU A 166 2.73 -0.62 -9.84
CA LEU A 166 3.45 0.10 -8.80
C LEU A 166 4.10 -0.92 -7.86
N LEU A 167 5.29 -0.61 -7.37
CA LEU A 167 5.95 -1.41 -6.35
C LEU A 167 5.52 -0.92 -4.96
N TRP A 168 5.02 -1.83 -4.14
CA TRP A 168 4.55 -1.54 -2.79
C TRP A 168 5.45 -2.19 -1.76
N SER A 169 5.81 -1.44 -0.72
CA SER A 169 6.55 -1.91 0.44
C SER A 169 5.76 -1.57 1.70
N ALA A 170 5.58 -2.55 2.58
CA ALA A 170 5.03 -2.33 3.91
C ALA A 170 6.18 -2.17 4.91
N ILE A 171 6.03 -1.30 5.90
CA ILE A 171 7.04 -0.99 6.91
C ILE A 171 6.45 -1.30 8.28
N ILE A 172 7.22 -1.99 9.13
CA ILE A 172 6.85 -2.53 10.44
C ILE A 172 5.79 -3.64 10.39
N ASP A 173 4.60 -3.36 9.86
CA ASP A 173 3.49 -4.31 9.81
C ASP A 173 3.02 -4.54 8.38
N SER A 174 2.42 -5.70 8.16
CA SER A 174 1.83 -6.09 6.89
C SER A 174 0.57 -5.27 6.56
N GLY A 175 0.23 -5.28 5.28
CA GLY A 175 -1.02 -4.70 4.80
C GLY A 175 -1.48 -5.34 3.50
N VAL A 176 -2.50 -4.74 2.92
CA VAL A 176 -3.12 -5.19 1.68
C VAL A 176 -3.24 -4.02 0.73
N VAL A 177 -2.95 -4.27 -0.54
CA VAL A 177 -3.12 -3.31 -1.63
C VAL A 177 -4.27 -3.79 -2.51
N GLY A 178 -5.30 -2.95 -2.66
CA GLY A 178 -6.50 -3.27 -3.44
C GLY A 178 -7.14 -2.04 -4.07
N SER A 179 -8.10 -2.26 -4.97
CA SER A 179 -8.85 -1.16 -5.58
C SER A 179 -9.86 -0.53 -4.61
N ALA A 180 -10.45 0.61 -4.99
CA ALA A 180 -11.52 1.25 -4.21
C ALA A 180 -12.68 0.30 -3.89
N ASN A 181 -13.10 -0.54 -4.84
CA ASN A 181 -14.17 -1.52 -4.60
C ASN A 181 -13.75 -2.57 -3.58
N GLN A 182 -12.52 -3.07 -3.63
CA GLN A 182 -11.99 -4.05 -2.68
C GLN A 182 -11.86 -3.45 -1.27
N ALA A 183 -11.46 -2.18 -1.17
CA ALA A 183 -11.43 -1.43 0.08
C ALA A 183 -12.85 -1.29 0.68
N ILE A 184 -13.85 -0.97 -0.17
CA ILE A 184 -15.26 -0.86 0.25
C ILE A 184 -15.78 -2.20 0.75
N GLU A 185 -15.54 -3.28 0.01
CA GLU A 185 -15.93 -4.65 0.41
C GLU A 185 -15.29 -5.05 1.75
N THR A 186 -13.99 -4.78 1.91
CA THR A 186 -13.24 -5.04 3.16
C THR A 186 -13.86 -4.28 4.34
N LYS A 187 -14.17 -2.98 4.17
CA LYS A 187 -14.80 -2.15 5.21
C LYS A 187 -16.21 -2.64 5.54
N GLN A 188 -17.01 -2.99 4.53
CA GLN A 188 -18.37 -3.50 4.73
C GLN A 188 -18.39 -4.86 5.44
N ALA A 189 -17.50 -5.77 5.07
CA ALA A 189 -17.34 -7.06 5.75
C ALA A 189 -16.98 -6.86 7.23
N SER A 190 -16.05 -5.94 7.53
CA SER A 190 -15.67 -5.60 8.91
C SER A 190 -16.84 -5.07 9.74
N ASN A 191 -17.73 -4.26 9.15
CA ASN A 191 -18.93 -3.77 9.83
C ASN A 191 -19.92 -4.91 10.17
N GLN A 192 -19.80 -6.06 9.49
CA GLN A 192 -20.56 -7.28 9.76
C GLN A 192 -19.82 -8.25 10.70
N GLY A 193 -18.68 -7.83 11.26
CA GLY A 193 -17.85 -8.65 12.15
C GLY A 193 -16.91 -9.63 11.42
N ILE A 194 -16.74 -9.51 10.10
CA ILE A 194 -15.86 -10.35 9.30
C ILE A 194 -14.55 -9.61 9.06
N ILE A 195 -13.45 -10.13 9.60
CA ILE A 195 -12.10 -9.60 9.36
C ILE A 195 -11.51 -10.34 8.17
N GLN A 196 -11.83 -9.86 6.96
CA GLN A 196 -11.28 -10.37 5.71
C GLN A 196 -10.89 -9.20 4.82
N ALA A 197 -9.65 -9.22 4.35
CA ALA A 197 -9.18 -8.29 3.34
C ALA A 197 -9.40 -8.86 1.95
N GLN A 198 -9.84 -8.02 1.02
CA GLN A 198 -9.74 -8.28 -0.42
C GLN A 198 -8.48 -7.59 -0.93
N GLY A 199 -7.72 -8.17 -1.87
CA GLY A 199 -6.53 -7.52 -2.44
C GLY A 199 -5.27 -8.38 -2.40
N THR A 200 -4.12 -7.75 -2.60
CA THR A 200 -2.80 -8.41 -2.57
C THR A 200 -2.09 -8.08 -1.27
N ALA A 201 -1.70 -9.10 -0.50
CA ALA A 201 -0.93 -8.90 0.72
C ALA A 201 0.48 -8.39 0.41
N VAL A 202 0.96 -7.43 1.21
CA VAL A 202 2.32 -6.88 1.15
C VAL A 202 2.92 -6.99 2.54
N TYR A 203 4.13 -7.53 2.63
CA TYR A 203 4.81 -7.83 3.89
C TYR A 203 6.07 -6.98 4.07
N PRO A 204 6.44 -6.63 5.31
CA PRO A 204 7.72 -5.99 5.60
C PRO A 204 8.89 -6.77 5.02
N GLY A 205 9.82 -6.06 4.36
CA GLY A 205 10.99 -6.66 3.72
C GLY A 205 10.73 -7.42 2.42
N ALA A 206 9.48 -7.54 1.98
CA ALA A 206 9.09 -8.25 0.77
C ALA A 206 8.28 -7.34 -0.17
N PRO A 207 8.92 -6.38 -0.84
CA PRO A 207 8.21 -5.47 -1.75
C PRO A 207 7.57 -6.24 -2.92
N GLN A 208 6.39 -5.79 -3.35
CA GLN A 208 5.55 -6.50 -4.33
C GLN A 208 5.06 -5.53 -5.40
N TYR A 209 5.25 -5.89 -6.69
CA TYR A 209 4.59 -5.18 -7.77
C TYR A 209 3.11 -5.56 -7.81
N VAL A 210 2.23 -4.57 -7.71
CA VAL A 210 0.77 -4.78 -7.69
C VAL A 210 0.13 -3.93 -8.78
N THR A 211 -0.79 -4.54 -9.53
CA THR A 211 -1.65 -3.85 -10.50
C THR A 211 -3.05 -4.47 -10.56
N ARG A 212 -4.01 -3.65 -10.98
CA ARG A 212 -5.33 -4.06 -11.45
C ARG A 212 -5.70 -3.30 -12.72
N GLY A 213 -4.71 -3.07 -13.59
CA GLY A 213 -4.82 -2.13 -14.71
C GLY A 213 -4.84 -0.68 -14.22
N ARG A 214 -5.52 0.20 -14.96
CA ARG A 214 -5.74 1.63 -14.63
C ARG A 214 -6.66 1.92 -13.45
N ASN A 215 -6.87 0.95 -12.55
CA ASN A 215 -7.67 1.16 -11.34
C ASN A 215 -6.79 1.76 -10.23
N PRO A 216 -7.21 2.86 -9.56
CA PRO A 216 -6.47 3.40 -8.43
C PRO A 216 -6.33 2.37 -7.31
N MET A 217 -5.11 2.23 -6.80
CA MET A 217 -4.74 1.26 -5.78
C MET A 217 -4.58 1.93 -4.42
N ILE A 218 -5.09 1.30 -3.37
CA ILE A 218 -5.16 1.82 -2.00
C ILE A 218 -4.49 0.80 -1.09
N PHE A 219 -3.63 1.28 -0.18
CA PHE A 219 -3.06 0.45 0.88
C PHE A 219 -3.97 0.49 2.11
N TYR A 220 -4.19 -0.66 2.75
CA TYR A 220 -4.92 -0.75 4.02
C TYR A 220 -4.42 -1.87 4.90
N SER A 221 -4.50 -1.65 6.21
CA SER A 221 -4.09 -2.62 7.24
C SER A 221 -5.10 -2.64 8.39
N TYR A 222 -5.22 -3.77 9.07
CA TYR A 222 -6.17 -3.98 10.16
C TYR A 222 -5.46 -3.97 11.50
N ASN A 223 -5.82 -3.05 12.40
CA ASN A 223 -5.11 -2.81 13.66
C ASN A 223 -3.59 -2.69 13.46
N PRO A 224 -3.11 -1.82 12.55
CA PRO A 224 -1.67 -1.73 12.27
C PRO A 224 -0.89 -1.45 13.55
N ALA A 225 0.26 -2.13 13.69
CA ALA A 225 1.21 -1.82 14.76
C ALA A 225 1.58 -0.33 14.74
N ALA A 226 1.91 0.23 15.90
CA ALA A 226 2.28 1.64 16.01
C ALA A 226 3.41 2.00 15.04
N ASN A 227 3.26 3.16 14.39
CA ASN A 227 4.21 3.72 13.41
C ASN A 227 4.36 2.92 12.11
N SER A 228 3.47 1.96 11.84
CA SER A 228 3.49 1.25 10.55
C SER A 228 3.30 2.22 9.40
N GLN A 229 4.01 2.02 8.30
CA GLN A 229 3.96 2.88 7.13
C GLN A 229 3.97 2.03 5.86
N PHE A 230 3.76 2.67 4.71
CA PHE A 230 4.00 2.06 3.42
C PHE A 230 4.74 3.01 2.49
N LYS A 231 5.44 2.43 1.53
CA LYS A 231 6.06 3.13 0.40
C LYS A 231 5.48 2.57 -0.89
N VAL A 232 5.24 3.45 -1.86
CA VAL A 232 4.83 3.07 -3.22
C VAL A 232 5.72 3.77 -4.24
N GLU A 233 6.18 3.03 -5.24
CA GLU A 233 7.16 3.49 -6.24
C GLU A 233 6.69 3.17 -7.66
N ASN A 234 6.92 4.09 -8.58
CA ASN A 234 6.78 3.88 -10.02
C ASN A 234 8.18 3.71 -10.66
N ARG A 235 8.62 2.47 -10.88
CA ARG A 235 9.98 2.14 -11.37
C ARG A 235 10.03 0.86 -12.18
#